data_AF-A0A957Q3L9-F1
#
_entry.id   AF-A0A957Q3L9-F1
#
_cell.length_a   1.000
_cell.length_b   1.000
_cell.length_c   1.000
_cell.angle_alpha   90.00
_cell.angle_beta   90.00
_cell.angle_gamma   90.00
#
_symmetry.space_group_name_H-M   'P 1'
#
loop_
_entity.id
_entity.type
_entity.pdbx_description
1 polymer ?
#
loop_
_entity_poly.entity_id
_entity_poly.type
_entity_poly.pdbx_seq_one_letter_code
_entity_poly.pdbx_strand_id
1 'polypeptide(L)'
;MAEIFDKIDFMIGQRLIGEMQYPEYADSRLFYDGEHFNGGKFWVGPTPSPDDPIYGDVMAIVAKNFVCRNIIKEVVDRHVSNVLANEPYWKFSPKRELGFGESPNGDEEKRMVEAEALLQTWVDNRIVAYENEDQNDVLRDALVDLLLGGRAVLRLFVPPDELVNGQVPKGSMEESLNRIYIHHTPSEDSCLYLDPTSQRQIGLFRYDYSDLFAQFHRGIEFSYLNRQKQTVIRSIAVAGSEADEGDFAQPVTIDLGGRLTMFEMRRPAKTVLRPHMVQFMLCNFCRLWISLPIMGGRRISNMVKRP
;
A
#
# COMPACT_ATOMS: atom_id res chain seq x y z
N MET A 1 -32.62 9.86 9.58
CA MET A 1 -32.53 9.29 8.21
C MET A 1 -31.22 8.53 8.14
N ALA A 2 -31.25 7.25 7.76
CA ALA A 2 -30.02 6.45 7.64
C ALA A 2 -29.12 7.01 6.52
N GLU A 3 -27.81 7.06 6.74
CA GLU A 3 -26.84 7.37 5.71
C GLU A 3 -26.76 6.22 4.69
N ILE A 4 -26.40 6.53 3.43
CA ILE A 4 -26.31 5.51 2.37
C ILE A 4 -25.29 4.41 2.73
N PHE A 5 -24.22 4.80 3.41
CA PHE A 5 -23.14 3.92 3.84
C PHE A 5 -23.45 3.13 5.11
N ASP A 6 -24.52 3.47 5.84
CA ASP A 6 -24.90 2.69 7.04
C ASP A 6 -25.35 1.27 6.71
N LYS A 7 -25.76 1.04 5.46
CA LYS A 7 -26.22 -0.25 4.94
C LYS A 7 -25.08 -1.13 4.42
N ILE A 8 -23.85 -0.64 4.40
CA ILE A 8 -22.70 -1.45 3.99
C ILE A 8 -22.36 -2.39 5.14
N ASP A 9 -22.38 -3.69 4.85
CA ASP A 9 -21.91 -4.73 5.74
C ASP A 9 -20.47 -5.15 5.38
N PHE A 10 -19.93 -6.11 6.15
CA PHE A 10 -18.60 -6.64 5.92
C PHE A 10 -18.42 -7.22 4.51
N MET A 11 -19.42 -7.94 3.99
CA MET A 11 -19.32 -8.60 2.68
C MET A 11 -19.30 -7.60 1.53
N ILE A 12 -20.13 -6.55 1.61
CA ILE A 12 -20.12 -5.44 0.66
C ILE A 12 -18.79 -4.70 0.72
N GLY A 13 -18.29 -4.39 1.93
CA GLY A 13 -17.00 -3.74 2.11
C GLY A 13 -15.84 -4.53 1.49
N GLN A 14 -15.79 -5.84 1.75
CA GLN A 14 -14.77 -6.73 1.18
C GLN A 14 -14.85 -6.78 -0.35
N ARG A 15 -16.05 -6.83 -0.92
CA ARG A 15 -16.25 -6.80 -2.37
C ARG A 15 -15.72 -5.49 -2.97
N LEU A 16 -16.05 -4.35 -2.37
CA LEU A 16 -15.60 -3.03 -2.85
C LEU A 16 -14.07 -2.91 -2.82
N ILE A 17 -13.41 -3.46 -1.80
CA ILE A 17 -11.94 -3.53 -1.76
C ILE A 17 -11.43 -4.39 -2.93
N GLY A 18 -12.00 -5.58 -3.14
CA GLY A 18 -11.63 -6.49 -4.23
C GLY A 18 -11.81 -5.89 -5.63
N GLU A 19 -12.89 -5.15 -5.87
CA GLU A 19 -13.15 -4.46 -7.15
C GLU A 19 -12.10 -3.39 -7.48
N MET A 20 -11.43 -2.85 -6.45
CA MET A 20 -10.41 -1.81 -6.59
C MET A 20 -8.99 -2.39 -6.67
N GLN A 21 -8.82 -3.71 -6.54
CA GLN A 21 -7.50 -4.34 -6.63
C GLN A 21 -6.93 -4.27 -8.05
N TYR A 22 -5.63 -3.99 -8.14
CA TYR A 22 -4.91 -4.03 -9.40
C TYR A 22 -4.46 -5.47 -9.67
N PRO A 23 -4.97 -6.16 -10.71
CA PRO A 23 -4.74 -7.59 -10.91
C PRO A 23 -3.26 -7.98 -11.00
N GLU A 24 -2.42 -7.09 -11.53
CA GLU A 24 -0.99 -7.32 -11.67
C GLU A 24 -0.16 -6.91 -10.44
N TYR A 25 -0.79 -6.42 -9.36
CA TYR A 25 -0.08 -5.99 -8.15
C TYR A 25 0.69 -7.15 -7.50
N ALA A 26 0.02 -8.28 -7.26
CA ALA A 26 0.64 -9.46 -6.66
C ALA A 26 1.86 -9.94 -7.47
N ASP A 27 1.74 -9.97 -8.80
CA ASP A 27 2.88 -10.32 -9.66
C ASP A 27 4.00 -9.28 -9.57
N SER A 28 3.66 -7.99 -9.62
CA SER A 28 4.64 -6.89 -9.50
C SER A 28 5.38 -6.93 -8.16
N ARG A 29 4.68 -7.32 -7.08
CA ARG A 29 5.25 -7.50 -5.76
C ARG A 29 6.26 -8.64 -5.72
N LEU A 30 5.92 -9.80 -6.31
CA LEU A 30 6.86 -10.92 -6.44
C LEU A 30 8.14 -10.52 -7.19
N PHE A 31 8.00 -9.79 -8.31
CA PHE A 31 9.15 -9.25 -9.04
C PHE A 31 10.00 -8.29 -8.18
N TYR A 32 9.37 -7.44 -7.39
CA TYR A 32 10.06 -6.52 -6.48
C TYR A 32 10.77 -7.25 -5.34
N ASP A 33 10.18 -8.30 -4.79
CA ASP A 33 10.76 -9.11 -3.70
C ASP A 33 11.84 -10.07 -4.21
N GLY A 34 12.05 -10.17 -5.53
CA GLY A 34 13.08 -10.99 -6.16
C GLY A 34 12.63 -12.39 -6.57
N GLU A 35 11.35 -12.70 -6.37
CA GLU A 35 10.72 -13.93 -6.85
C GLU A 35 10.36 -13.79 -8.34
N HIS A 36 11.35 -14.05 -9.18
CA HIS A 36 11.25 -13.89 -10.62
C HIS A 36 10.87 -15.18 -11.36
N PHE A 37 10.80 -16.33 -10.68
CA PHE A 37 10.47 -17.60 -11.30
C PHE A 37 8.99 -17.96 -11.07
N ASN A 38 8.52 -17.78 -9.83
CA ASN A 38 7.16 -18.03 -9.36
C ASN A 38 6.59 -19.37 -9.85
N GLY A 39 7.31 -20.46 -9.54
CA GLY A 39 6.94 -21.81 -9.97
C GLY A 39 6.92 -22.01 -11.49
N GLY A 40 7.59 -21.14 -12.26
CA GLY A 40 7.60 -21.16 -13.71
C GLY A 40 6.56 -20.26 -14.37
N LYS A 41 5.69 -19.57 -13.61
CA LYS A 41 4.68 -18.65 -14.14
C LYS A 41 5.30 -17.55 -15.02
N PHE A 42 6.48 -17.08 -14.65
CA PHE A 42 7.18 -16.00 -15.36
C PHE A 42 8.20 -16.49 -16.39
N TRP A 43 8.26 -17.79 -16.62
CA TRP A 43 9.10 -18.40 -17.64
C TRP A 43 8.42 -18.32 -19.01
N VAL A 44 9.12 -17.77 -20.00
CA VAL A 44 8.63 -17.61 -21.39
C VAL A 44 9.39 -18.52 -22.37
N GLY A 45 10.25 -19.41 -21.87
CA GLY A 45 10.98 -20.35 -22.70
C GLY A 45 10.21 -21.64 -22.98
N PRO A 46 10.82 -22.61 -23.68
CA PRO A 46 10.18 -23.89 -23.98
C PRO A 46 9.81 -24.59 -22.68
N THR A 47 8.58 -25.07 -22.60
CA THR A 47 8.05 -25.90 -21.52
C THR A 47 7.43 -27.15 -22.11
N PRO A 48 7.72 -28.35 -21.58
CA PRO A 48 6.93 -29.55 -21.88
C PRO A 48 5.46 -29.32 -21.52
N SER A 49 4.57 -30.16 -22.03
CA SER A 49 3.18 -30.16 -21.57
C SER A 49 3.13 -30.45 -20.06
N PRO A 50 2.25 -29.83 -19.27
CA PRO A 50 2.08 -30.15 -17.84
C PRO A 50 1.79 -31.64 -17.57
N ASP A 51 1.18 -32.33 -18.53
CA ASP A 51 0.85 -33.77 -18.45
C ASP A 51 2.03 -34.69 -18.83
N ASP A 52 3.15 -34.13 -19.29
CA ASP A 52 4.33 -34.91 -19.67
C ASP A 52 5.07 -35.39 -18.40
N PRO A 53 5.38 -36.70 -18.25
CA PRO A 53 6.14 -37.22 -17.12
C PRO A 53 7.46 -36.50 -16.82
N ILE A 54 8.10 -35.88 -17.83
CA ILE A 54 9.35 -35.13 -17.63
C ILE A 54 9.16 -33.66 -17.23
N TYR A 55 7.92 -33.15 -17.17
CA TYR A 55 7.64 -31.73 -16.89
C TYR A 55 8.29 -31.25 -15.59
N GLY A 56 8.11 -32.00 -14.50
CA GLY A 56 8.66 -31.65 -13.18
C GLY A 56 10.19 -31.56 -13.19
N ASP A 57 10.86 -32.53 -13.82
CA ASP A 57 12.32 -32.56 -13.92
C ASP A 57 12.85 -31.40 -14.75
N VAL A 58 12.21 -31.10 -15.89
CA VAL A 58 12.59 -29.96 -16.75
C VAL A 58 12.40 -28.64 -16.01
N MET A 59 11.26 -28.43 -15.35
CA MET A 59 11.00 -27.19 -14.63
C MET A 59 11.92 -27.02 -13.41
N ALA A 60 12.31 -28.10 -12.73
CA ALA A 60 13.30 -28.05 -11.67
C ALA A 60 14.70 -27.66 -12.19
N ILE A 61 15.09 -28.16 -13.37
CA ILE A 61 16.35 -27.76 -14.03
C ILE A 61 16.28 -26.28 -14.43
N VAL A 62 15.17 -25.82 -15.01
CA VAL A 62 14.99 -24.41 -15.36
C VAL A 62 15.11 -23.55 -14.11
N ALA A 63 14.38 -23.86 -13.04
CA ALA A 63 14.41 -23.15 -11.77
C ALA A 63 15.84 -23.04 -11.20
N LYS A 64 16.58 -24.16 -11.18
CA LYS A 64 17.96 -24.21 -10.65
C LYS A 64 18.92 -23.31 -11.43
N ASN A 65 18.71 -23.15 -12.73
CA ASN A 65 19.58 -22.33 -13.59
C ASN A 65 19.07 -20.89 -13.75
N PHE A 66 17.89 -20.59 -13.22
CA PHE A 66 17.24 -19.30 -13.39
C PHE A 66 17.93 -18.23 -12.53
N VAL A 67 18.85 -17.48 -13.13
CA VAL A 67 19.56 -16.37 -12.47
C VAL A 67 18.98 -15.04 -12.92
N CYS A 68 18.31 -14.36 -12.00
CA CYS A 68 17.74 -13.03 -12.23
C CYS A 68 18.49 -11.94 -11.46
N ARG A 69 18.60 -10.75 -12.06
CA ARG A 69 18.97 -9.53 -11.33
C ARG A 69 17.70 -8.78 -11.00
N ASN A 70 17.51 -8.40 -9.74
CA ASN A 70 16.32 -7.67 -9.33
C ASN A 70 16.41 -6.17 -9.69
N ILE A 71 16.36 -5.89 -10.99
CA ILE A 71 16.39 -4.53 -11.54
C ILE A 71 15.12 -3.77 -11.13
N ILE A 72 14.00 -4.48 -10.94
CA ILE A 72 12.73 -3.87 -10.51
C ILE A 72 12.90 -3.22 -9.14
N LYS A 73 13.46 -3.95 -8.16
CA LYS A 73 13.78 -3.39 -6.84
C LYS A 73 14.70 -2.19 -6.94
N GLU A 74 15.77 -2.26 -7.73
CA GLU A 74 16.71 -1.14 -7.91
C GLU A 74 16.02 0.13 -8.44
N VAL A 75 15.15 -0.01 -9.46
CA VAL A 75 14.42 1.12 -10.06
C VAL A 75 13.42 1.70 -9.08
N VAL A 76 12.66 0.85 -8.39
CA VAL A 76 11.68 1.26 -7.37
C VAL A 76 12.38 1.95 -6.22
N ASP A 77 13.40 1.33 -5.62
CA ASP A 77 14.14 1.87 -4.48
C ASP A 77 14.77 3.22 -4.83
N ARG A 78 15.40 3.34 -6.02
CA ARG A 78 15.97 4.62 -6.48
C ARG A 78 14.91 5.69 -6.64
N HIS A 79 13.73 5.35 -7.15
CA HIS A 79 12.64 6.32 -7.28
C HIS A 79 12.15 6.78 -5.92
N VAL A 80 11.91 5.84 -5.00
CA VAL A 80 11.45 6.14 -3.64
C VAL A 80 12.48 7.00 -2.91
N SER A 81 13.76 6.63 -2.93
CA SER A 81 14.83 7.42 -2.34
C SER A 81 14.93 8.83 -2.93
N ASN A 82 14.64 9.02 -4.22
CA ASN A 82 14.64 10.34 -4.84
C ASN A 82 13.44 11.20 -4.40
N VAL A 83 12.25 10.59 -4.29
CA VAL A 83 11.04 11.30 -3.84
C VAL A 83 11.15 11.69 -2.36
N LEU A 84 11.66 10.78 -1.53
CA LEU A 84 11.84 10.99 -0.09
C LEU A 84 13.20 11.60 0.27
N ALA A 85 14.00 12.03 -0.72
CA ALA A 85 15.32 12.62 -0.49
C ALA A 85 15.25 13.90 0.35
N ASN A 86 14.12 14.61 0.26
CA ASN A 86 13.89 15.83 1.01
C ASN A 86 12.64 15.67 1.85
N GLU A 87 12.70 16.21 3.05
CA GLU A 87 11.54 16.30 3.90
C GLU A 87 10.45 17.17 3.26
N PRO A 88 9.16 16.80 3.38
CA PRO A 88 8.07 17.65 2.94
C PRO A 88 8.09 19.01 3.66
N TYR A 89 7.93 20.08 2.89
CA TYR A 89 7.87 21.43 3.45
C TYR A 89 6.42 21.83 3.77
N TRP A 90 6.15 22.16 5.02
CA TRP A 90 4.83 22.59 5.50
C TRP A 90 4.85 24.07 5.89
N LYS A 91 3.74 24.74 5.61
CA LYS A 91 3.47 26.10 6.12
C LYS A 91 2.01 26.25 6.47
N PHE A 92 1.75 27.05 7.49
CA PHE A 92 0.40 27.47 7.81
C PHE A 92 0.06 28.80 7.16
N SER A 93 -1.23 29.03 6.94
CA SER A 93 -1.76 30.32 6.50
C SER A 93 -3.00 30.66 7.31
N PRO A 94 -3.29 31.96 7.53
CA PRO A 94 -4.52 32.35 8.20
C PRO A 94 -5.74 31.81 7.46
N LYS A 95 -6.77 31.43 8.21
CA LYS A 95 -8.03 30.95 7.63
C LYS A 95 -8.79 32.06 6.89
N ARG A 96 -8.62 33.31 7.32
CA ARG A 96 -9.20 34.48 6.65
C ARG A 96 -8.42 34.75 5.36
N GLU A 97 -9.11 35.29 4.36
CA GLU A 97 -8.45 35.80 3.17
C GLU A 97 -7.58 37.01 3.54
N LEU A 98 -6.36 37.02 3.02
CA LEU A 98 -5.45 38.15 3.10
C LEU A 98 -5.65 39.03 1.86
N GLY A 99 -5.73 40.34 2.06
CA GLY A 99 -5.71 41.31 0.97
C GLY A 99 -4.39 41.28 0.20
N PHE A 100 -4.38 41.88 -0.99
CA PHE A 100 -3.16 41.98 -1.79
C PHE A 100 -2.07 42.74 -1.05
N GLY A 101 -0.92 42.08 -0.81
CA GLY A 101 0.20 42.66 -0.06
C GLY A 101 -0.01 42.72 1.45
N GLU A 102 -1.11 42.17 1.96
CA GLU A 102 -1.35 42.07 3.39
C GLU A 102 -0.56 40.88 3.98
N SER A 103 0.14 41.13 5.09
CA SER A 103 0.79 40.09 5.88
C SER A 103 -0.12 39.64 7.03
N PRO A 104 0.02 38.40 7.52
CA PRO A 104 -0.64 37.99 8.76
C PRO A 104 -0.32 38.98 9.89
N ASN A 105 -1.27 39.21 10.79
CA ASN A 105 -1.00 40.06 11.95
C ASN A 105 -0.06 39.34 12.95
N GLY A 106 0.51 40.08 13.90
CA GLY A 106 1.50 39.51 14.83
C GLY A 106 1.01 38.34 15.70
N ASP A 107 -0.30 38.25 15.97
CA ASP A 107 -0.87 37.11 16.70
C ASP A 107 -1.08 35.89 15.80
N GLU A 108 -1.44 36.11 14.53
CA GLU A 108 -1.52 35.07 13.50
C GLU A 108 -0.14 34.48 13.22
N GLU A 109 0.89 35.31 13.06
CA GLU A 109 2.27 34.87 12.86
C GLU A 109 2.75 34.00 14.03
N LYS A 110 2.49 34.41 15.27
CA LYS A 110 2.87 33.62 16.46
C LYS A 110 2.20 32.24 16.46
N ARG A 111 0.89 32.17 16.20
CA ARG A 111 0.16 30.90 16.14
C ARG A 111 0.61 30.02 14.98
N MET A 112 0.96 30.63 13.85
CA MET A 112 1.52 29.91 12.71
C MET A 112 2.86 29.28 13.06
N VAL A 113 3.78 30.05 13.66
CA VAL A 113 5.09 29.53 14.10
C VAL A 113 4.93 28.40 15.12
N GLU A 114 4.02 28.55 16.09
CA GLU A 114 3.71 27.51 17.07
C GLU A 114 3.16 26.24 16.41
N ALA A 115 2.21 26.37 15.48
CA ALA A 115 1.64 25.24 14.75
C ALA A 115 2.66 24.56 13.82
N GLU A 116 3.53 25.33 13.17
CA GLU A 116 4.63 24.80 12.35
C GLU A 116 5.59 23.97 13.19
N ALA A 117 5.99 24.47 14.36
CA ALA A 117 6.87 23.74 15.28
C ALA A 117 6.22 22.45 15.80
N LEU A 118 4.94 22.47 16.17
CA LEU A 118 4.22 21.28 16.63
C LEU A 118 4.08 20.23 15.52
N LEU A 119 3.75 20.66 14.30
CA LEU A 119 3.64 19.75 13.17
C LEU A 119 5.00 19.15 12.81
N GLN A 120 6.06 19.96 12.81
CA GLN A 120 7.42 19.50 12.54
C GLN A 120 7.82 18.40 13.53
N THR A 121 7.67 18.65 14.84
CA THR A 121 7.94 17.64 15.88
C THR A 121 7.13 16.35 15.67
N TRP A 122 5.86 16.47 15.27
CA TRP A 122 5.04 15.30 14.99
C TRP A 122 5.52 14.52 13.76
N VAL A 123 5.89 15.22 12.68
CA VAL A 123 6.47 14.62 11.47
C VAL A 123 7.77 13.90 11.80
N ASP A 124 8.67 14.55 12.55
CA ASP A 124 9.94 13.98 13.01
C ASP A 124 9.72 12.66 13.77
N ASN A 125 8.74 12.66 14.69
CA ASN A 125 8.46 11.50 15.54
C ASN A 125 7.66 10.38 14.86
N ARG A 126 6.78 10.70 13.89
CA ARG A 126 5.81 9.75 13.33
C ARG A 126 6.07 9.33 11.89
N ILE A 127 6.81 10.15 11.14
CA ILE A 127 7.08 9.93 9.72
C ILE A 127 8.57 9.68 9.50
N VAL A 128 9.42 10.44 10.19
CA VAL A 128 10.82 10.66 9.84
C VAL A 128 11.77 9.98 10.84
N ALA A 129 11.35 8.88 11.48
CA ALA A 129 12.20 8.12 12.42
C ALA A 129 13.44 7.52 11.70
N TYR A 130 14.47 8.36 11.52
CA TYR A 130 15.68 8.15 10.72
C TYR A 130 16.67 7.14 11.33
N GLU A 131 16.41 6.60 12.52
CA GLU A 131 17.45 5.93 13.31
C GLU A 131 17.37 4.39 13.35
N ASN A 132 16.31 3.77 12.82
CA ASN A 132 16.26 2.31 12.73
C ASN A 132 16.28 1.90 11.27
N GLU A 133 17.47 1.54 10.76
CA GLU A 133 17.73 1.07 9.40
C GLU A 133 16.86 -0.12 8.95
N ASP A 134 16.04 -0.72 9.81
CA ASP A 134 15.40 -1.99 9.52
C ASP A 134 13.87 -2.02 9.37
N GLN A 135 13.03 -1.22 10.03
CA GLN A 135 11.58 -1.50 10.00
C GLN A 135 10.69 -0.26 10.19
N ASN A 136 9.81 -0.02 9.20
CA ASN A 136 8.63 0.87 9.23
C ASN A 136 8.79 2.32 8.74
N ASP A 137 9.39 2.53 7.56
CA ASP A 137 9.17 3.77 6.81
C ASP A 137 7.82 3.68 6.06
N VAL A 138 6.77 4.15 6.74
CA VAL A 138 5.39 4.14 6.24
C VAL A 138 5.25 4.84 4.88
N LEU A 139 6.03 5.88 4.62
CA LEU A 139 5.99 6.59 3.33
C LEU A 139 6.72 5.81 2.24
N ARG A 140 7.85 5.18 2.56
CA ARG A 140 8.55 4.29 1.65
C ARG A 140 7.63 3.16 1.19
N ASP A 141 6.99 2.46 2.12
CA ASP A 141 6.11 1.34 1.80
C ASP A 141 4.93 1.79 0.95
N ALA A 142 4.33 2.92 1.29
CA ALA A 142 3.24 3.49 0.50
C ALA A 142 3.70 3.90 -0.92
N LEU A 143 4.92 4.41 -1.08
CA LEU A 143 5.46 4.72 -2.41
C LEU A 143 5.83 3.47 -3.20
N VAL A 144 6.33 2.42 -2.56
CA VAL A 144 6.56 1.12 -3.19
C VAL A 144 5.23 0.57 -3.72
N ASP A 145 4.20 0.50 -2.88
CA ASP A 145 2.87 0.02 -3.29
C ASP A 145 2.26 0.90 -4.39
N LEU A 146 2.43 2.22 -4.30
CA LEU A 146 2.00 3.15 -5.35
C LEU A 146 2.69 2.88 -6.69
N LEU A 147 3.98 2.54 -6.67
CA LEU A 147 4.74 2.26 -7.88
C LEU A 147 4.37 0.90 -8.48
N LEU A 148 4.18 -0.11 -7.64
CA LEU A 148 3.85 -1.48 -8.05
C LEU A 148 2.38 -1.63 -8.48
N GLY A 149 1.44 -1.05 -7.72
CA GLY A 149 -0.01 -1.21 -7.89
C GLY A 149 -0.73 0.01 -8.47
N GLY A 150 -0.03 1.13 -8.68
CA GLY A 150 -0.62 2.38 -9.15
C GLY A 150 -1.43 3.13 -8.08
N ARG A 151 -1.54 2.58 -6.88
CA ARG A 151 -2.27 3.14 -5.74
C ARG A 151 -1.66 2.71 -4.42
N ALA A 152 -1.76 3.55 -3.42
CA ALA A 152 -1.46 3.22 -2.04
C ALA A 152 -2.29 4.09 -1.11
N VAL A 153 -2.59 3.58 0.08
CA VAL A 153 -3.51 4.23 1.02
C VAL A 153 -2.78 4.53 2.31
N LEU A 154 -2.89 5.79 2.73
CA LEU A 154 -2.42 6.27 4.02
C LEU A 154 -3.63 6.54 4.90
N ARG A 155 -3.61 6.02 6.13
CA ARG A 155 -4.68 6.16 7.11
C ARG A 155 -4.15 6.84 8.36
N LEU A 156 -4.84 7.88 8.81
CA LEU A 156 -4.66 8.48 10.12
C LEU A 156 -5.53 7.76 11.13
N PHE A 157 -4.96 7.41 12.28
CA PHE A 157 -5.71 6.75 13.35
C PHE A 157 -5.14 7.05 14.73
N VAL A 158 -5.96 6.80 15.75
CA VAL A 158 -5.54 6.78 17.15
C VAL A 158 -5.56 5.32 17.59
N PRO A 159 -4.42 4.77 18.05
CA PRO A 159 -4.35 3.42 18.58
C PRO A 159 -5.35 3.18 19.72
N PRO A 160 -5.92 1.97 19.87
CA PRO A 160 -6.90 1.68 20.92
C PRO A 160 -6.39 1.89 22.35
N ASP A 161 -5.10 1.68 22.59
CA ASP A 161 -4.43 1.88 23.88
C ASP A 161 -4.31 3.37 24.29
N GLU A 162 -4.41 4.29 23.34
CA GLU A 162 -4.46 5.73 23.58
C GLU A 162 -5.89 6.23 23.88
N LEU A 163 -6.90 5.35 23.85
CA LEU A 163 -8.30 5.67 24.11
C LEU A 163 -8.67 5.38 25.57
N VAL A 164 -9.48 6.27 26.16
CA VAL A 164 -10.08 6.07 27.48
C VAL A 164 -11.58 5.92 27.30
N ASN A 165 -12.12 4.74 27.62
CA ASN A 165 -13.52 4.37 27.39
C ASN A 165 -13.95 4.58 25.91
N GLY A 166 -13.07 4.23 24.97
CA GLY A 166 -13.33 4.40 23.52
C GLY A 166 -13.32 5.84 23.03
N GLN A 167 -12.88 6.80 23.86
CA GLN A 167 -12.76 8.21 23.48
C GLN A 167 -11.32 8.68 23.55
N VAL A 168 -10.96 9.59 22.65
CA VAL A 168 -9.66 10.27 22.72
C VAL A 168 -9.65 11.16 23.97
N PRO A 169 -8.69 10.98 24.90
CA PRO A 169 -8.64 11.79 26.11
C PRO A 169 -8.42 13.27 25.77
N LYS A 170 -8.92 14.18 26.60
CA LYS A 170 -8.54 15.60 26.48
C LYS A 170 -7.08 15.77 26.88
N GLY A 171 -6.37 16.65 26.19
CA GLY A 171 -4.97 16.96 26.47
C GLY A 171 -4.58 18.30 25.85
N SER A 172 -3.29 18.63 25.94
CA SER A 172 -2.70 19.75 25.19
C SER A 172 -2.78 19.48 23.67
N MET A 173 -2.52 20.51 22.85
CA MET A 173 -2.45 20.34 21.40
C MET A 173 -1.36 19.33 21.01
N GLU A 174 -0.19 19.42 21.65
CA GLU A 174 0.95 18.54 21.44
C GLU A 174 0.62 17.09 21.80
N GLU A 175 0.04 16.86 22.98
CA GLU A 175 -0.40 15.52 23.41
C GLU A 175 -1.43 14.95 22.44
N SER A 176 -2.39 15.77 22.01
CA SER A 176 -3.45 15.34 21.09
C SER A 176 -2.89 14.98 19.71
N LEU A 177 -1.92 15.75 19.21
CA LEU A 177 -1.27 15.49 17.94
C LEU A 177 -0.41 14.22 18.00
N ASN A 178 0.35 14.03 19.08
CA ASN A 178 1.19 12.86 19.27
C ASN A 178 0.40 11.54 19.35
N ARG A 179 -0.90 11.55 19.67
CA ARG A 179 -1.76 10.35 19.62
C ARG A 179 -2.16 9.92 18.21
N ILE A 180 -1.93 10.76 17.21
CA ILE A 180 -2.29 10.46 15.82
C ILE A 180 -1.11 9.74 15.16
N TYR A 181 -1.38 8.57 14.60
CA TYR A 181 -0.45 7.74 13.86
C TYR A 181 -0.82 7.70 12.38
N ILE A 182 0.19 7.55 11.52
CA ILE A 182 0.00 7.25 10.11
C ILE A 182 0.25 5.76 9.91
N HIS A 183 -0.66 5.12 9.19
CA HIS A 183 -0.56 3.74 8.79
C HIS A 183 -0.62 3.66 7.26
N HIS A 184 0.37 3.02 6.66
CA HIS A 184 0.26 2.55 5.28
C HIS A 184 -0.51 1.24 5.29
N THR A 185 -1.69 1.26 4.68
CA THR A 185 -2.52 0.08 4.55
C THR A 185 -2.32 -0.51 3.15
N PRO A 186 -1.97 -1.80 3.01
CA PRO A 186 -1.79 -2.43 1.70
C PRO A 186 -2.98 -2.18 0.78
N SER A 187 -2.70 -1.99 -0.51
CA SER A 187 -3.75 -1.72 -1.51
C SER A 187 -4.75 -2.87 -1.69
N GLU A 188 -4.37 -4.08 -1.27
CA GLU A 188 -5.21 -5.27 -1.25
C GLU A 188 -6.24 -5.27 -0.10
N ASP A 189 -5.95 -4.53 0.96
CA ASP A 189 -6.75 -4.46 2.18
C ASP A 189 -7.50 -3.14 2.32
N SER A 190 -7.23 -2.15 1.49
CA SER A 190 -7.80 -0.82 1.66
C SER A 190 -8.12 -0.16 0.32
N CYS A 191 -9.11 0.74 0.32
CA CYS A 191 -9.39 1.60 -0.83
C CYS A 191 -10.18 2.86 -0.49
N LEU A 192 -10.07 3.88 -1.36
CA LEU A 192 -11.06 4.94 -1.45
C LEU A 192 -12.01 4.64 -2.61
N TYR A 193 -13.25 4.30 -2.27
CA TYR A 193 -14.30 4.02 -3.23
C TYR A 193 -15.18 5.26 -3.43
N LEU A 194 -15.46 5.59 -4.69
CA LEU A 194 -16.40 6.65 -5.08
C LEU A 194 -17.72 5.98 -5.51
N ASP A 195 -18.78 6.18 -4.74
CA ASP A 195 -20.08 5.63 -5.10
C ASP A 195 -20.63 6.31 -6.38
N PRO A 196 -20.87 5.57 -7.48
CA PRO A 196 -21.31 6.16 -8.74
C PRO A 196 -22.70 6.82 -8.65
N THR A 197 -23.54 6.39 -7.69
CA THR A 197 -24.91 6.92 -7.56
C THR A 197 -24.94 8.23 -6.79
N SER A 198 -24.34 8.26 -5.59
CA SER A 198 -24.33 9.45 -4.73
C SER A 198 -23.16 10.38 -4.98
N GLN A 199 -22.14 9.95 -5.75
CA GLN A 199 -20.89 10.66 -5.96
C GLN A 199 -20.15 11.00 -4.65
N ARG A 200 -20.41 10.22 -3.59
CA ARG A 200 -19.75 10.36 -2.28
C ARG A 200 -18.62 9.34 -2.15
N GLN A 201 -17.54 9.76 -1.51
CA GLN A 201 -16.41 8.90 -1.21
C GLN A 201 -16.57 8.19 0.13
N ILE A 202 -16.05 6.97 0.19
CA ILE A 202 -15.88 6.17 1.40
C ILE A 202 -14.50 5.52 1.36
N GLY A 203 -13.74 5.68 2.43
CA GLY A 203 -12.52 4.92 2.71
C GLY A 203 -12.89 3.61 3.38
N LEU A 204 -12.25 2.53 2.95
CA LEU A 204 -12.40 1.18 3.50
C LEU A 204 -11.03 0.64 3.86
N PHE A 205 -10.92 0.02 5.04
CA PHE A 205 -9.73 -0.69 5.48
C PHE A 205 -10.12 -2.00 6.15
N ARG A 206 -9.79 -3.12 5.52
CA ARG A 206 -9.87 -4.46 6.07
C ARG A 206 -8.64 -4.70 6.94
N TYR A 207 -8.87 -5.19 8.14
CA TYR A 207 -7.81 -5.59 9.04
C TYR A 207 -8.05 -7.00 9.57
N ASP A 208 -6.91 -7.63 9.86
CA ASP A 208 -6.78 -8.95 10.41
C ASP A 208 -5.54 -8.91 11.30
N TYR A 209 -5.71 -8.99 12.63
CA TYR A 209 -4.59 -8.99 13.56
C TYR A 209 -4.87 -9.89 14.76
N SER A 210 -3.79 -10.49 15.28
CA SER A 210 -3.80 -11.09 16.61
C SER A 210 -3.19 -10.10 17.60
N ASP A 211 -3.88 -9.83 18.71
CA ASP A 211 -3.32 -8.98 19.77
C ASP A 211 -2.25 -9.72 20.59
N LEU A 212 -1.67 -9.03 21.57
CA LEU A 212 -0.65 -9.59 22.47
C LEU A 212 -1.15 -10.77 23.32
N PHE A 213 -2.47 -10.96 23.39
CA PHE A 213 -3.12 -12.06 24.09
C PHE A 213 -3.60 -13.16 23.14
N ALA A 214 -3.15 -13.11 21.88
CA ALA A 214 -3.50 -14.04 20.81
C ALA A 214 -5.00 -14.06 20.46
N GLN A 215 -5.76 -13.02 20.81
CA GLN A 215 -7.13 -12.87 20.34
C GLN A 215 -7.13 -12.41 18.90
N PHE A 216 -7.97 -13.04 18.09
CA PHE A 216 -8.04 -12.78 16.67
C PHE A 216 -9.12 -11.75 16.35
N HIS A 217 -8.66 -10.61 15.83
CA HIS A 217 -9.48 -9.47 15.45
C HIS A 217 -9.56 -9.37 13.93
N ARG A 218 -10.78 -9.44 13.39
CA ARG A 218 -11.01 -9.30 11.96
C ARG A 218 -12.21 -8.41 11.70
N GLY A 219 -12.02 -7.41 10.85
CA GLY A 219 -13.07 -6.45 10.55
C GLY A 219 -12.77 -5.56 9.36
N ILE A 220 -13.68 -4.63 9.11
CA ILE A 220 -13.51 -3.54 8.16
C ILE A 220 -13.85 -2.23 8.85
N GLU A 221 -12.93 -1.28 8.77
CA GLU A 221 -13.18 0.12 9.09
C GLU A 221 -13.67 0.88 7.85
N PHE A 222 -14.60 1.79 8.08
CA PHE A 222 -15.18 2.71 7.12
C PHE A 222 -14.90 4.14 7.58
N SER A 223 -14.51 5.01 6.64
CA SER A 223 -14.35 6.45 6.83
C SER A 223 -15.12 7.19 5.74
N TYR A 224 -16.17 7.93 6.11
CA TYR A 224 -16.99 8.67 5.14
C TYR A 224 -17.50 9.98 5.71
N LEU A 225 -17.91 10.91 4.85
CA LEU A 225 -18.54 12.17 5.30
C LEU A 225 -20.05 11.99 5.44
N ASN A 226 -20.65 12.36 6.57
CA ASN A 226 -22.11 12.44 6.71
C ASN A 226 -22.70 13.66 5.95
N ARG A 227 -24.03 13.84 5.98
CA ARG A 227 -24.69 14.99 5.35
C ARG A 227 -24.25 16.35 5.91
N GLN A 228 -23.79 16.39 7.16
CA GLN A 228 -23.26 17.58 7.83
C GLN A 228 -21.78 17.82 7.49
N LYS A 229 -21.18 17.03 6.60
CA LYS A 229 -19.74 17.06 6.23
C LYS A 229 -18.79 16.73 7.38
N GLN A 230 -19.28 16.04 8.40
CA GLN A 230 -18.45 15.48 9.46
C GLN A 230 -17.97 14.09 9.06
N THR A 231 -16.77 13.75 9.47
CA THR A 231 -16.14 12.46 9.23
C THR A 231 -16.71 11.44 10.19
N VAL A 232 -17.29 10.38 9.66
CA VAL A 232 -17.79 9.23 10.40
C VAL A 232 -16.79 8.10 10.23
N ILE A 233 -16.30 7.58 11.36
CA ILE A 233 -15.46 6.40 11.44
C ILE A 233 -16.31 5.29 12.06
N ARG A 234 -16.40 4.14 11.39
CA ARG A 234 -17.17 3.00 11.85
C ARG A 234 -16.41 1.72 11.55
N SER A 235 -16.35 0.81 12.51
CA SER A 235 -15.79 -0.52 12.30
C SER A 235 -16.87 -1.59 12.37
N ILE A 236 -16.75 -2.63 11.56
CA ILE A 236 -17.66 -3.80 11.56
C ILE A 236 -16.83 -5.08 11.69
N ALA A 237 -17.19 -5.91 12.66
CA ALA A 237 -16.59 -7.22 12.92
C ALA A 237 -17.06 -8.28 11.94
N VAL A 238 -16.23 -9.31 11.74
CA VAL A 238 -16.70 -10.59 11.18
C VAL A 238 -17.38 -11.40 12.28
N ALA A 239 -18.50 -12.06 11.97
CA ALA A 239 -19.13 -12.98 12.90
C ALA A 239 -18.15 -14.09 13.33
N GLY A 240 -17.91 -14.22 14.63
CA GLY A 240 -16.97 -15.19 15.20
C GLY A 240 -15.56 -14.67 15.48
N SER A 241 -15.28 -13.38 15.26
CA SER A 241 -14.10 -12.75 15.90
C SER A 241 -14.30 -12.67 17.40
N GLU A 242 -13.23 -12.89 18.19
CA GLU A 242 -13.26 -12.77 19.66
C GLU A 242 -13.22 -11.33 20.16
N ALA A 243 -13.19 -10.37 19.24
CA ALA A 243 -13.32 -8.96 19.56
C ALA A 243 -14.55 -8.70 20.42
N ASP A 244 -14.35 -8.03 21.55
CA ASP A 244 -15.44 -7.68 22.46
C ASP A 244 -16.43 -6.76 21.73
N GLU A 245 -17.72 -6.82 22.08
CA GLU A 245 -18.71 -5.84 21.60
C GLU A 245 -18.28 -4.37 21.89
N GLY A 246 -17.30 -4.17 22.79
CA GLY A 246 -16.65 -2.89 23.08
C GLY A 246 -15.54 -2.47 22.12
N ASP A 247 -14.88 -3.40 21.40
CA ASP A 247 -13.78 -3.08 20.46
C ASP A 247 -14.30 -2.47 19.16
N PHE A 248 -15.53 -2.84 18.78
CA PHE A 248 -16.26 -2.23 17.67
C PHE A 248 -17.12 -1.08 18.21
N ALA A 249 -16.47 0.03 18.51
CA ALA A 249 -17.11 1.22 19.02
C ALA A 249 -18.28 1.67 18.12
N GLN A 250 -19.30 2.26 18.76
CA GLN A 250 -20.33 3.03 18.07
C GLN A 250 -19.67 4.00 17.07
N PRO A 251 -20.31 4.27 15.92
CA PRO A 251 -19.74 5.18 14.92
C PRO A 251 -19.27 6.49 15.56
N VAL A 252 -17.99 6.82 15.39
CA VAL A 252 -17.41 8.05 15.91
C VAL A 252 -17.58 9.13 14.85
N THR A 253 -18.13 10.28 15.23
CA THR A 253 -18.31 11.43 14.34
C THR A 253 -17.40 12.56 14.77
N ILE A 254 -16.57 13.05 13.85
CA ILE A 254 -15.54 14.08 14.09
C ILE A 254 -15.67 15.15 13.01
N ASP A 255 -15.55 16.42 13.39
CA ASP A 255 -15.46 17.51 12.41
C ASP A 255 -14.00 17.70 11.96
N LEU A 256 -13.65 17.11 10.80
CA LEU A 256 -12.36 17.30 10.14
C LEU A 256 -12.45 18.28 8.95
N GLY A 257 -13.45 19.16 8.93
CA GLY A 257 -13.63 20.13 7.86
C GLY A 257 -13.94 19.50 6.51
N GLY A 258 -14.66 18.36 6.50
CA GLY A 258 -15.00 17.64 5.28
C GLY A 258 -13.86 16.77 4.71
N ARG A 259 -12.91 16.34 5.54
CA ARG A 259 -11.82 15.43 5.14
C ARG A 259 -12.02 14.02 5.70
N LEU A 260 -11.58 13.01 4.97
CA LEU A 260 -11.53 11.63 5.47
C LEU A 260 -10.24 11.41 6.25
N THR A 261 -10.23 10.40 7.12
CA THR A 261 -9.02 9.91 7.79
C THR A 261 -8.11 9.10 6.87
N MET A 262 -8.60 8.76 5.67
CA MET A 262 -7.88 7.99 4.68
C MET A 262 -7.60 8.82 3.44
N PHE A 263 -6.39 8.70 2.93
CA PHE A 263 -5.94 9.34 1.70
C PHE A 263 -5.37 8.28 0.76
N GLU A 264 -5.89 8.23 -0.47
CA GLU A 264 -5.39 7.33 -1.50
C GLU A 264 -4.50 8.10 -2.47
N MET A 265 -3.22 7.74 -2.47
CA MET A 265 -2.29 8.14 -3.50
C MET A 265 -2.64 7.39 -4.78
N ARG A 266 -2.68 8.09 -5.90
CA ARG A 266 -2.92 7.51 -7.22
C ARG A 266 -1.85 7.94 -8.19
N ARG A 267 -1.40 6.98 -8.99
CA ARG A 267 -0.52 7.21 -10.12
C ARG A 267 -1.12 6.53 -11.34
N PRO A 268 -1.11 7.16 -12.53
CA PRO A 268 -1.44 6.45 -13.74
C PRO A 268 -0.47 5.27 -13.90
N ALA A 269 -0.98 4.05 -13.74
CA ALA A 269 -0.19 2.80 -13.65
C ALA A 269 0.66 2.48 -14.91
N LYS A 270 0.51 3.26 -15.99
CA LYS A 270 1.01 2.88 -17.32
C LYS A 270 2.48 3.20 -17.60
N THR A 271 3.20 3.92 -16.75
CA THR A 271 4.38 4.67 -17.25
C THR A 271 5.75 4.06 -16.94
N VAL A 272 5.89 3.05 -16.06
CA VAL A 272 7.24 2.54 -15.70
C VAL A 272 7.35 1.01 -15.71
N LEU A 273 6.57 0.27 -14.93
CA LEU A 273 6.89 -1.14 -14.69
C LEU A 273 6.49 -2.09 -15.82
N ARG A 274 5.36 -1.87 -16.50
CA ARG A 274 4.84 -2.81 -17.51
C ARG A 274 5.82 -3.08 -18.67
N PRO A 275 6.43 -2.05 -19.30
CA PRO A 275 7.45 -2.27 -20.32
C PRO A 275 8.68 -3.00 -19.77
N HIS A 276 9.11 -2.67 -18.55
CA HIS A 276 10.29 -3.28 -17.92
C HIS A 276 10.06 -4.75 -17.50
N MET A 277 8.88 -5.11 -17.01
CA MET A 277 8.52 -6.49 -16.69
C MET A 277 8.49 -7.36 -17.96
N VAL A 278 7.86 -6.88 -19.04
CA VAL A 278 7.84 -7.59 -20.34
C VAL A 278 9.25 -7.72 -20.92
N GLN A 279 10.04 -6.64 -20.88
CA GLN A 279 11.44 -6.67 -21.33
C GLN A 279 12.29 -7.62 -20.48
N PHE A 280 12.06 -7.69 -19.17
CA PHE A 280 12.78 -8.57 -18.27
C PHE A 280 12.47 -10.05 -18.53
N MET A 281 11.19 -10.39 -18.70
CA MET A 281 10.76 -11.74 -19.10
C MET A 281 11.43 -12.18 -20.41
N LEU A 282 11.55 -11.28 -21.39
CA LEU A 282 12.24 -11.53 -22.65
C LEU A 282 13.77 -11.64 -22.50
N CYS A 283 14.39 -10.82 -21.64
CA CYS A 283 15.83 -10.88 -21.38
C CYS A 283 16.26 -12.17 -20.65
N ASN A 284 15.42 -12.71 -19.78
CA ASN A 284 15.67 -13.98 -19.08
C ASN A 284 15.73 -15.17 -20.05
N PHE A 285 14.87 -15.16 -21.07
CA PHE A 285 14.94 -16.14 -22.17
C PHE A 285 16.30 -16.10 -22.89
N CYS A 286 16.77 -14.90 -23.26
CA CYS A 286 18.03 -14.75 -24.00
C CYS A 286 19.27 -15.15 -23.18
N ARG A 287 19.32 -14.84 -21.88
CA ARG A 287 20.48 -15.15 -21.03
C ARG A 287 20.68 -16.65 -20.82
N LEU A 288 19.61 -17.38 -20.52
CA LEU A 288 19.65 -18.84 -20.31
C LEU A 288 20.03 -19.62 -21.57
N TRP A 289 19.60 -19.13 -22.74
CA TRP A 289 19.97 -19.73 -24.03
C TRP A 289 21.41 -19.43 -24.45
N ILE A 290 21.92 -18.22 -24.18
CA ILE A 290 23.32 -17.87 -24.48
C ILE A 290 24.28 -18.58 -23.51
N SER A 291 23.85 -18.87 -22.28
CA SER A 291 24.64 -19.62 -21.29
C SER A 291 24.43 -21.15 -21.33
N LEU A 292 23.74 -21.67 -22.35
CA LEU A 292 23.75 -23.10 -22.72
C LEU A 292 24.84 -23.33 -23.78
N PRO A 293 26.14 -23.39 -23.45
CA PRO A 293 27.11 -23.88 -24.41
C PRO A 293 26.83 -25.38 -24.63
N ILE A 294 26.58 -25.75 -25.90
CA ILE A 294 27.21 -26.94 -26.49
C ILE A 294 27.06 -28.23 -25.65
N MET A 295 25.86 -28.58 -25.20
CA MET A 295 25.54 -29.91 -24.64
C MET A 295 24.61 -30.73 -25.55
N GLY A 296 24.83 -30.62 -26.87
CA GLY A 296 24.19 -31.46 -27.89
C GLY A 296 25.10 -31.89 -29.03
N GLY A 297 26.40 -31.53 -29.00
CA GLY A 297 27.36 -31.83 -30.06
C GLY A 297 28.00 -33.21 -29.95
N ARG A 298 27.22 -34.29 -29.78
CA ARG A 298 27.75 -35.63 -30.08
C ARG A 298 27.76 -35.82 -31.60
N ARG A 299 28.97 -35.79 -32.17
CA ARG A 299 29.32 -36.18 -33.53
C ARG A 299 28.44 -37.32 -34.05
N ILE A 300 27.59 -37.04 -35.03
CA ILE A 300 27.21 -38.03 -36.04
C ILE A 300 28.14 -37.76 -37.24
N SER A 301 29.37 -38.25 -37.14
CA SER A 301 30.27 -38.35 -38.28
C SER A 301 30.37 -39.81 -38.67
N ASN A 302 30.01 -40.09 -39.93
CA ASN A 302 30.30 -41.29 -40.73
C ASN A 302 29.36 -42.48 -40.56
N MET A 303 28.30 -42.50 -41.37
CA MET A 303 27.88 -43.72 -42.10
C MET A 303 26.97 -43.33 -43.28
N VAL A 304 27.57 -42.85 -44.37
CA VAL A 304 27.02 -43.05 -45.71
C VAL A 304 28.19 -43.50 -46.60
N LYS A 305 28.47 -44.80 -46.58
CA LYS A 305 29.05 -45.47 -47.74
C LYS A 305 27.91 -45.74 -48.71
N ARG A 306 28.01 -45.19 -49.93
CA ARG A 306 27.31 -45.67 -51.13
C ARG A 306 28.36 -45.71 -52.26
N PRO A 307 28.19 -46.64 -53.22
CA PRO A 307 29.26 -47.40 -53.86
C PRO A 307 30.27 -46.57 -54.64
#